data_AF-A0A967WSF5-F1
#
_entry.id   AF-A0A967WSF5-F1
#
_cell.length_a   1.000
_cell.length_b   1.000
_cell.length_c   1.000
_cell.angle_alpha   90.00
_cell.angle_beta   90.00
_cell.angle_gamma   90.00
#
_symmetry.space_group_name_H-M   'P 1'
#
loop_
_entity.id
_entity.type
_entity.pdbx_description
1 polymer ?
#
loop_
_entity_poly.entity_id
_entity_poly.type
_entity_poly.pdbx_seq_one_letter_code
_entity_poly.pdbx_strand_id
1 'polypeptide(L)' 'LFIIDIAVPRDVEPGVGKITNVFLYDIDDLQQVLEANLEQRRREVPRVQSIVSEEVAGFLAWLRARDVVPT' A
#
# COMPACT_ATOMS: atom_id res chain seq x y z
N LEU A 1 -25.53 8.81 5.75
CA LEU A 1 -24.66 7.67 6.10
C LEU A 1 -23.46 7.68 5.17
N PHE A 2 -22.25 7.67 5.71
CA PHE A 2 -21.02 7.54 4.93
C PHE A 2 -20.50 6.11 5.07
N ILE A 3 -20.17 5.50 3.94
CA ILE A 3 -19.58 4.17 3.86
C ILE A 3 -18.26 4.32 3.11
N ILE A 4 -17.18 3.85 3.74
CA ILE A 4 -15.84 3.85 3.15
C ILE A 4 -15.44 2.40 2.98
N ASP A 5 -15.40 1.94 1.73
CA ASP A 5 -15.05 0.57 1.36
C ASP A 5 -13.62 0.52 0.82
N ILE A 6 -12.69 0.07 1.67
CA ILE A 6 -11.25 -0.03 1.35
C ILE A 6 -10.83 -1.47 1.01
N ALA A 7 -11.77 -2.41 0.90
CA ALA A 7 -11.47 -3.82 0.70
C ALA A 7 -11.19 -4.15 -0.78
N VAL A 8 -10.31 -5.14 -1.01
CA VAL A 8 -10.02 -5.70 -2.34
C VAL A 8 -10.06 -7.24 -2.23
N PRO A 9 -11.10 -7.93 -2.75
CA PRO A 9 -12.28 -7.38 -3.45
C PRO A 9 -13.20 -6.57 -2.52
N ARG A 10 -14.08 -5.74 -3.12
CA ARG A 10 -14.99 -4.84 -2.38
C ARG A 10 -15.99 -5.60 -1.50
N ASP A 11 -16.29 -5.04 -0.33
CA ASP A 11 -17.24 -5.62 0.62
C ASP A 11 -18.67 -5.12 0.38
N VAL A 12 -18.81 -3.91 -0.19
CA VAL A 12 -20.09 -3.22 -0.33
C VAL A 12 -20.54 -3.21 -1.79
N GLU A 13 -21.78 -3.63 -2.01
CA GLU A 13 -22.38 -3.61 -3.35
C GLU A 13 -22.44 -2.16 -3.88
N PRO A 14 -21.96 -1.87 -5.11
CA PRO A 14 -21.96 -0.51 -5.67
C PRO A 14 -23.35 0.14 -5.74
N GLY A 15 -24.42 -0.66 -5.81
CA GLY A 15 -25.80 -0.19 -5.80
C GLY A 15 -26.19 0.58 -4.51
N VAL A 16 -25.50 0.34 -3.39
CA VAL A 16 -25.76 0.99 -2.10
C VAL A 16 -25.59 2.51 -2.17
N GLY A 17 -24.69 3.01 -3.03
CA GLY A 17 -24.48 4.45 -3.26
C GLY A 17 -25.68 5.17 -3.91
N LYS A 18 -26.67 4.44 -4.43
CA LYS A 18 -27.89 5.03 -5.02
C LYS A 18 -28.98 5.31 -3.99
N ILE A 19 -28.81 4.84 -2.75
CA ILE A 19 -29.78 5.03 -1.68
C ILE A 19 -29.70 6.48 -1.20
N THR A 20 -30.86 7.14 -1.07
CA THR A 20 -30.95 8.52 -0.58
C THR A 20 -30.21 8.68 0.74
N ASN A 21 -29.39 9.72 0.85
CA ASN A 21 -28.55 10.02 2.01
C ASN A 21 -27.46 8.97 2.32
N VAL A 22 -27.09 8.11 1.37
CA VAL A 22 -25.91 7.23 1.46
C VAL A 22 -24.82 7.73 0.53
N PHE A 23 -23.62 7.89 1.08
CA PHE A 23 -22.42 8.23 0.34
C PHE A 23 -21.45 7.07 0.44
N LEU A 24 -21.16 6.41 -0.68
CA LEU A 24 -20.22 5.31 -0.77
C LEU A 24 -18.94 5.84 -1.43
N TYR A 25 -17.81 5.64 -0.75
CA TYR A 25 -16.48 5.92 -1.27
C TYR A 25 -15.70 4.63 -1.32
N ASP A 26 -15.03 4.35 -2.44
CA ASP A 26 -14.12 3.22 -2.56
C ASP A 26 -12.64 3.65 -2.55
N ILE A 27 -11.75 2.66 -2.69
CA ILE A 27 -10.30 2.90 -2.69
C ILE A 27 -9.85 3.84 -3.80
N ASP A 28 -10.54 3.88 -4.94
CA ASP A 28 -10.19 4.73 -6.08
C ASP A 28 -10.58 6.19 -5.81
N ASP A 29 -11.74 6.43 -5.19
CA ASP A 29 -12.16 7.78 -4.77
C ASP A 29 -11.17 8.41 -3.77
N LEU A 30 -10.62 7.59 -2.87
CA LEU A 30 -9.62 8.04 -1.90
C LEU A 30 -8.27 8.36 -2.56
N GLN A 31 -7.91 7.69 -3.66
CA GLN A 31 -6.66 7.97 -4.39
C GLN A 31 -6.64 9.39 -4.98
N GLN A 32 -7.79 9.90 -5.43
CA GLN A 32 -7.90 11.25 -5.99
C GLN A 32 -7.57 12.35 -4.96
N VAL A 33 -7.89 12.11 -3.69
CA VAL A 33 -7.56 13.04 -2.58
C VAL A 33 -6.07 12.99 -2.22
N LEU A 34 -5.40 11.86 -2.49
CA LEU A 34 -3.99 11.63 -2.16
C LEU A 34 -3.02 12.33 -3.13
N GLU A 35 -3.47 12.73 -4.32
CA GLU A 35 -2.63 13.43 -5.31
C GLU A 35 -2.01 14.73 -4.78
N ALA A 36 -2.68 15.43 -3.85
CA ALA A 36 -2.14 16.63 -3.21
C ALA A 36 -0.95 16.35 -2.27
N ASN A 37 -0.78 15.11 -1.77
CA ASN A 37 0.32 14.71 -0.89
C ASN A 37 1.45 13.95 -1.61
N LEU A 38 1.32 13.78 -2.92
CA LEU A 38 2.14 12.88 -3.71
C LEU A 38 3.58 13.41 -3.87
N GLU A 39 3.76 14.73 -3.95
CA GLU A 39 5.10 15.35 -3.98
C GLU A 39 5.88 15.14 -2.69
N GLN A 40 5.23 15.29 -1.53
CA GLN A 40 5.89 15.04 -0.24
C GLN A 40 6.29 13.57 -0.11
N ARG A 41 5.42 12.63 -0.52
CA ARG A 41 5.76 11.20 -0.55
C ARG A 41 6.91 10.89 -1.50
N ARG A 42 6.96 11.53 -2.68
CA ARG A 42 8.05 11.35 -3.66
C ARG A 42 9.43 11.71 -3.10
N ARG A 43 9.51 12.71 -2.22
CA ARG A 43 10.79 13.11 -1.59
C ARG A 43 11.36 12.05 -0.65
N GLU A 44 10.52 11.21 -0.04
CA GLU A 44 10.97 10.12 0.84
C GLU A 44 11.35 8.85 0.06
N VAL A 45 10.96 8.72 -1.21
CA VAL A 45 11.23 7.52 -2.03
C VAL A 45 12.71 7.14 -2.06
N PRO A 46 13.67 8.06 -2.30
CA PRO A 46 15.10 7.69 -2.32
C PRO A 46 15.57 7.11 -0.99
N ARG A 47 15.08 7.65 0.14
CA ARG A 47 15.43 7.17 1.49
C ARG A 47 14.89 5.76 1.70
N VAL A 48 13.63 5.51 1.35
CA VAL A 48 13.00 4.18 1.46
C VAL A 48 13.73 3.16 0.58
N GLN A 49 14.14 3.55 -0.64
CA GLN A 49 14.91 2.69 -1.53
C GLN A 49 16.26 2.27 -0.93
N SER A 50 16.95 3.18 -0.22
CA SER A 50 18.19 2.84 0.49
C SER A 50 17.94 1.77 1.55
N ILE A 51 16.92 1.96 2.39
CA ILE A 51 16.56 1.03 3.46
C ILE A 51 16.25 -0.35 2.87
N VAL A 52 15.41 -0.42 1.83
CA VAL A 52 15.07 -1.69 1.17
C VAL A 52 16.32 -2.36 0.58
N SER A 53 17.22 -1.59 -0.03
CA SER A 53 18.45 -2.13 -0.62
C SER A 53 19.38 -2.72 0.43
N GLU A 54 19.52 -2.04 1.57
CA GLU A 54 20.32 -2.50 2.72
C GLU A 54 19.76 -3.81 3.29
N GLU A 55 18.44 -3.88 3.52
CA GLU A 55 17.77 -5.08 4.03
C GLU A 55 17.87 -6.26 3.05
N VAL A 56 17.71 -6.02 1.75
CA VAL A 56 17.88 -7.05 0.72
C VAL A 56 19.32 -7.56 0.69
N ALA A 57 20.30 -6.67 0.77
CA ALA A 57 21.71 -7.06 0.82
C ALA A 57 22.02 -7.90 2.07
N GLY A 58 21.50 -7.50 3.23
CA GLY A 58 21.61 -8.24 4.49
C GLY A 58 20.97 -9.63 4.40
N PHE A 59 19.76 -9.72 3.85
CA PHE A 59 19.05 -10.98 3.64
C PHE A 59 19.83 -11.93 2.72
N LEU A 60 20.38 -11.42 1.61
CA LEU A 60 21.18 -12.23 0.68
C LEU A 60 22.49 -12.71 1.30
N ALA A 61 23.12 -11.89 2.15
CA ALA A 61 24.31 -12.30 2.89
C ALA A 61 24.00 -13.40 3.91
N TRP A 62 22.89 -13.25 4.65
CA TRP A 62 22.40 -14.27 5.58
C TRP A 62 22.09 -15.60 4.87
N LEU A 63 21.43 -15.54 3.70
CA LEU A 63 21.10 -16.73 2.92
C LEU A 63 22.36 -17.49 2.49
N ARG A 64 23.36 -16.78 1.95
CA ARG A 64 24.65 -17.40 1.55
C ARG A 64 25.40 -18.02 2.72
N ALA A 65 25.37 -17.39 3.89
CA ALA A 65 26.00 -17.94 5.09
C ALA A 65 25.34 -19.26 5.54
N ARG A 66 24.05 -19.45 5.26
CA ARG A 66 23.31 -20.68 5.59
C ARG A 66 23.64 -21.84 4.65
N ASP A 67 24.01 -21.56 3.40
CA ASP A 67 24.45 -22.58 2.42
C ASP A 67 25.88 -23.09 2.67
N VAL A 68 26.64 -22.46 3.58
CA VAL A 68 28.03 -22.83 3.93
C VAL A 68 28.10 -23.74 5.17
N VAL A 69 26.95 -24.16 5.73
CA VAL A 69 26.94 -25.16 6.82
C VAL A 69 27.29 -26.54 6.23
N PRO A 70 28.41 -27.17 6.61
CA PRO A 70 28.79 -28.47 6.08
C PRO A 70 27.84 -29.57 6.58
N THR A 71 27.44 -30.48 5.68
CA THR A 71 26.90 -31.81 6.03
C THR A 71 27.93 -32.68 6.73
#